data_AF-A0A2H0PAJ4-F1
#
_entry.id   AF-A0A2H0PAJ4-F1
#
_cell.length_a   1.000
_cell.length_b   1.000
_cell.length_c   1.000
_cell.angle_alpha   90.00
_cell.angle_beta   90.00
_cell.angle_gamma   90.00
#
_symmetry.space_group_name_H-M   'P 1'
#
loop_
_entity.id
_entity.type
_entity.pdbx_description
1 polymer ?
#
loop_
_entity_poly.entity_id
_entity_poly.type
_entity_poly.pdbx_seq_one_letter_code
_entity_poly.pdbx_strand_id
1 'polypeptide(L)'
;MAFYRKKRRKVGPSKNDEKVRRSQNAEDNERAAGTLSSRFPALRSLQVKVSIATPQGVVLEESEETYGPNDPFFLEADCPGSCGSGSYDFAVLIAQSLENLQDRGAAQLVCAEASYSGAPGAVCGCIAKCEFVAEVAPS
;
A
#
# COMPACT_ATOMS: atom_id res chain seq x y z
N MET A 1 38.19 -16.73 54.29
CA MET A 1 38.62 -16.29 52.94
C MET A 1 37.39 -15.92 52.13
N ALA A 2 37.16 -14.63 51.87
CA ALA A 2 35.96 -14.15 51.18
C ALA A 2 36.21 -14.08 49.66
N PHE A 3 35.40 -14.79 48.87
CA PHE A 3 35.50 -14.83 47.41
C PHE A 3 34.86 -13.58 46.80
N TYR A 4 35.69 -12.71 46.21
CA TYR A 4 35.24 -11.56 45.44
C TYR A 4 34.63 -12.01 44.11
N ARG A 5 33.29 -12.01 43.97
CA ARG A 5 32.62 -12.27 42.69
C ARG A 5 32.44 -10.96 41.90
N LYS A 6 33.20 -10.82 40.81
CA LYS A 6 33.13 -9.71 39.85
C LYS A 6 31.74 -9.69 39.19
N LYS A 7 30.90 -8.69 39.53
CA LYS A 7 29.58 -8.45 38.92
C LYS A 7 29.76 -8.20 37.42
N ARG A 8 29.38 -9.14 36.55
CA ARG A 8 29.27 -8.90 35.11
C ARG A 8 28.13 -7.91 34.88
N ARG A 9 28.42 -6.76 34.26
CA ARG A 9 27.39 -5.80 33.84
C ARG A 9 26.49 -6.48 32.81
N LYS A 10 25.17 -6.42 33.01
CA LYS A 10 24.20 -6.84 32.00
C LYS A 10 24.45 -5.96 30.77
N VAL A 11 25.01 -6.54 29.72
CA VAL A 11 25.16 -5.89 28.42
C VAL A 11 23.74 -5.68 27.92
N GLY A 12 23.38 -4.41 27.67
CA GLY A 12 22.10 -4.08 27.05
C GLY A 12 22.00 -4.71 25.65
N PRO A 13 20.80 -4.74 25.04
CA PRO A 13 20.60 -5.29 23.72
C PRO A 13 21.63 -4.73 22.73
N SER A 14 22.17 -5.60 21.88
CA SER A 14 23.21 -5.18 20.94
C SER A 14 22.62 -4.21 19.92
N LYS A 15 23.46 -3.39 19.28
CA LYS A 15 23.01 -2.53 18.17
C LYS A 15 22.31 -3.32 17.05
N ASN A 16 22.59 -4.63 16.94
CA ASN A 16 21.95 -5.51 15.99
C ASN A 16 20.54 -5.88 16.43
N ASP A 17 20.32 -6.19 17.72
CA ASP A 17 18.99 -6.43 18.29
C ASP A 17 18.09 -5.20 18.15
N GLU A 18 18.66 -4.01 18.30
CA GLU A 18 17.91 -2.76 18.14
C GLU A 18 17.57 -2.44 16.68
N LYS A 19 18.42 -2.87 15.72
CA LYS A 19 18.10 -2.82 14.29
C LYS A 19 16.99 -3.81 13.93
N VAL A 20 17.07 -5.03 14.43
CA VAL A 20 16.05 -6.09 14.21
C VAL A 20 14.69 -5.68 14.78
N ARG A 21 14.67 -5.03 15.95
CA ARG A 21 13.42 -4.49 16.53
C ARG A 21 12.81 -3.35 15.72
N ARG A 22 13.64 -2.52 15.08
CA ARG A 22 13.14 -1.45 14.20
C ARG A 22 12.54 -1.98 12.92
N SER A 23 13.12 -3.03 12.33
CA SER A 23 12.52 -3.71 11.16
C SER A 23 11.22 -4.42 11.53
N GLN A 24 11.18 -5.14 12.66
CA GLN A 24 9.95 -5.80 13.12
C GLN A 24 8.82 -4.81 13.42
N ASN A 25 9.12 -3.69 14.09
CA ASN A 25 8.10 -2.66 14.33
C ASN A 25 7.64 -1.94 13.05
N ALA A 26 8.47 -1.88 12.00
CA ALA A 26 8.06 -1.35 10.70
C ALA A 26 7.11 -2.34 10.02
N GLU A 27 7.47 -3.63 9.98
CA GLU A 27 6.62 -4.70 9.45
C GLU A 27 5.29 -4.83 10.22
N ASP A 28 5.32 -4.64 11.54
CA ASP A 28 4.13 -4.67 12.39
C ASP A 28 3.28 -3.40 12.24
N ASN A 29 3.88 -2.24 11.92
CA ASN A 29 3.14 -1.03 11.58
C ASN A 29 2.54 -1.08 10.17
N GLU A 30 3.22 -1.73 9.21
CA GLU A 30 2.67 -2.05 7.89
C GLU A 30 1.49 -3.02 8.03
N ARG A 31 1.57 -3.99 8.94
CA ARG A 31 0.44 -4.84 9.34
C ARG A 31 -0.64 -4.09 10.13
N ALA A 32 -0.29 -3.00 10.82
CA ALA A 32 -1.24 -2.20 11.60
C ALA A 32 -2.18 -1.35 10.73
N ALA A 33 -2.00 -1.31 9.40
CA ALA A 33 -3.03 -0.83 8.47
C ALA A 33 -4.34 -1.65 8.56
N GLY A 34 -4.29 -2.82 9.20
CA GLY A 34 -5.43 -3.69 9.43
C GLY A 34 -5.68 -4.61 8.23
N THR A 35 -6.18 -5.81 8.50
CA THR A 35 -6.65 -6.72 7.46
C THR A 35 -7.95 -6.19 6.86
N LEU A 36 -8.27 -6.64 5.65
CA LEU A 36 -9.54 -6.29 4.99
C LEU A 36 -10.75 -6.53 5.90
N SER A 37 -10.77 -7.65 6.63
CA SER A 37 -11.82 -7.98 7.62
C SER A 37 -11.85 -7.06 8.84
N SER A 38 -10.71 -6.52 9.28
CA SER A 38 -10.65 -5.60 10.41
C SER A 38 -11.19 -4.22 10.06
N ARG A 39 -11.05 -3.78 8.81
CA ARG A 39 -11.57 -2.48 8.34
C ARG A 39 -12.99 -2.59 7.82
N PHE A 40 -13.28 -3.69 7.11
CA PHE A 40 -14.54 -3.93 6.42
C PHE A 40 -15.07 -5.33 6.76
N PRO A 41 -15.70 -5.51 7.94
CA PRO A 41 -16.14 -6.84 8.40
C PRO A 41 -17.25 -7.45 7.53
N ALA A 42 -17.94 -6.64 6.72
CA ALA A 42 -18.96 -7.11 5.79
C ALA A 42 -18.37 -7.72 4.49
N LEU A 43 -17.10 -7.47 4.20
CA LEU A 43 -16.45 -7.90 2.96
C LEU A 43 -15.79 -9.26 3.14
N ARG A 44 -16.02 -10.14 2.17
CA ARG A 44 -15.41 -11.47 2.11
C ARG A 44 -14.16 -11.49 1.25
N SER A 45 -14.21 -10.84 0.10
CA SER A 45 -13.11 -10.73 -0.83
C SER A 45 -13.18 -9.37 -1.56
N LEU A 46 -12.03 -8.89 -2.01
CA LEU A 46 -11.91 -7.69 -2.82
C LEU A 46 -11.00 -7.99 -4.01
N GLN A 47 -11.55 -7.91 -5.20
CA GLN A 47 -10.76 -7.94 -6.44
C GLN A 47 -10.48 -6.50 -6.86
N VAL A 48 -9.22 -6.22 -7.13
CA VAL A 48 -8.76 -4.91 -7.56
C VAL A 48 -8.03 -5.08 -8.88
N LYS A 49 -8.44 -4.29 -9.87
CA LYS A 49 -7.80 -4.21 -11.17
C LYS A 49 -7.28 -2.80 -11.37
N VAL A 50 -5.97 -2.63 -11.39
CA VAL A 50 -5.31 -1.36 -11.66
C VAL A 50 -4.81 -1.36 -13.10
N SER A 51 -5.18 -0.34 -13.86
CA SER A 51 -4.70 -0.12 -15.22
C SER A 51 -4.10 1.28 -15.31
N ILE A 52 -2.84 1.37 -15.70
CA ILE A 52 -2.14 2.64 -15.86
C ILE A 52 -1.97 2.89 -17.35
N ALA A 53 -2.49 4.03 -17.80
CA ALA A 53 -2.39 4.48 -19.18
C ALA A 53 -1.61 5.78 -19.28
N THR A 54 -0.93 5.97 -20.41
CA THR A 54 -0.41 7.28 -20.79
C THR A 54 -1.56 8.26 -21.05
N PRO A 55 -1.32 9.58 -21.02
CA PRO A 55 -2.32 10.58 -21.43
C PRO A 55 -2.81 10.39 -22.88
N GLN A 56 -2.06 9.63 -23.69
CA GLN A 56 -2.43 9.26 -25.07
C GLN A 56 -3.34 8.02 -25.15
N GLY A 57 -3.66 7.40 -24.00
CA GLY A 57 -4.54 6.23 -23.91
C GLY A 57 -3.86 4.88 -24.13
N VAL A 58 -2.52 4.83 -24.17
CA VAL A 58 -1.77 3.56 -24.25
C VAL A 58 -1.63 2.98 -22.85
N VAL A 59 -2.14 1.77 -22.63
CA VAL A 59 -1.96 1.04 -21.37
C VAL A 59 -0.50 0.61 -21.24
N LEU A 60 0.15 1.05 -20.17
CA LEU A 60 1.52 0.70 -19.83
C LEU A 60 1.57 -0.53 -18.95
N GLU A 61 0.66 -0.59 -17.98
CA GLU A 61 0.65 -1.62 -16.96
C GLU A 61 -0.80 -1.96 -16.60
N GLU A 62 -1.06 -3.24 -16.43
CA GLU A 62 -2.31 -3.76 -15.90
C GLU A 62 -1.95 -4.80 -14.84
N SER A 63 -2.43 -4.59 -13.62
CA SER A 63 -2.31 -5.52 -12.52
C SER A 63 -3.70 -5.88 -11.99
N GLU A 64 -3.88 -7.16 -11.69
CA GLU A 64 -5.08 -7.67 -11.09
C GLU A 64 -4.69 -8.43 -9.83
N GLU A 65 -5.23 -7.99 -8.71
CA GLU A 65 -4.92 -8.53 -7.39
C GLU A 65 -6.22 -8.87 -6.68
N THR A 66 -6.23 -10.04 -6.04
CA THR A 66 -7.35 -10.48 -5.23
C THR A 66 -6.93 -10.52 -3.77
N TYR A 67 -7.64 -9.75 -2.96
CA TYR A 67 -7.44 -9.64 -1.52
C TYR A 67 -8.50 -10.47 -0.80
N GLY A 68 -8.04 -11.40 0.03
CA GLY A 68 -8.84 -12.14 0.98
C GLY A 68 -9.10 -11.35 2.28
N PRO A 69 -9.89 -11.91 3.20
CA PRO A 69 -10.29 -11.24 4.43
C PRO A 69 -9.12 -11.04 5.41
N ASN A 70 -8.09 -11.87 5.32
CA ASN A 70 -6.91 -11.81 6.17
C ASN A 70 -5.74 -11.07 5.52
N ASP A 71 -5.89 -10.63 4.27
CA ASP A 71 -4.82 -9.97 3.55
C ASP A 71 -4.72 -8.50 3.97
N PRO A 72 -3.49 -7.95 4.01
CA PRO A 72 -3.28 -6.55 4.30
C PRO A 72 -3.93 -5.71 3.19
N PHE A 73 -4.66 -4.67 3.59
CA PHE A 73 -5.27 -3.75 2.63
C PHE A 73 -4.29 -2.63 2.28
N PHE A 74 -3.56 -2.82 1.17
CA PHE A 74 -2.60 -1.85 0.66
C PHE A 74 -2.77 -1.75 -0.86
N LEU A 75 -3.27 -0.61 -1.34
CA LEU A 75 -3.58 -0.38 -2.75
C LEU A 75 -2.77 0.81 -3.25
N GLU A 76 -1.46 0.61 -3.32
CA GLU A 76 -0.54 1.55 -3.94
C GLU A 76 -0.02 0.97 -5.25
N ALA A 77 -0.02 1.78 -6.30
CA ALA A 77 0.57 1.43 -7.59
C ALA A 77 1.65 2.46 -7.95
N ASP A 78 2.83 1.98 -8.32
CA ASP A 78 3.90 2.85 -8.80
C ASP A 78 3.56 3.38 -10.19
N CYS A 79 4.00 4.60 -10.51
CA CYS A 79 3.82 5.16 -11.84
C CYS A 79 4.95 4.68 -12.77
N PRO A 80 4.69 3.82 -13.78
CA PRO A 80 5.68 3.41 -14.78
C PRO A 80 6.06 4.55 -15.75
N GLY A 81 5.46 5.72 -15.58
CA GLY A 81 5.73 6.89 -16.40
C GLY A 81 7.14 7.48 -16.18
N SER A 82 7.45 8.50 -16.97
CA SER A 82 8.75 9.18 -16.94
C SER A 82 8.96 10.10 -15.72
N CYS A 83 8.09 10.08 -14.70
CA CYS A 83 8.29 10.84 -13.46
C CYS A 83 9.30 10.19 -12.50
N GLY A 84 9.43 8.86 -12.49
CA GLY A 84 10.39 8.14 -11.64
C GLY A 84 10.10 8.13 -10.13
N SER A 85 9.20 8.98 -9.63
CA SER A 85 8.82 9.07 -8.21
C SER A 85 7.31 9.10 -7.93
N GLY A 86 6.48 9.11 -8.97
CA GLY A 86 5.04 9.14 -8.79
C GLY A 86 4.50 7.79 -8.30
N SER A 87 3.65 7.81 -7.29
CA SER A 87 2.84 6.67 -6.85
C SER A 87 1.36 7.07 -6.80
N TYR A 88 0.47 6.08 -6.93
CA TYR A 88 -0.97 6.23 -6.87
C TYR A 88 -1.50 5.50 -5.64
N ASP A 89 -2.02 6.24 -4.66
CA ASP A 89 -2.69 5.68 -3.51
C ASP A 89 -4.21 5.61 -3.77
N PHE A 90 -4.72 4.39 -4.01
CA PHE A 90 -6.14 4.12 -4.18
C PHE A 90 -6.82 3.68 -2.88
N ALA A 91 -6.07 3.46 -1.80
CA ALA A 91 -6.58 2.91 -0.56
C ALA A 91 -7.68 3.81 0.04
N VAL A 92 -7.49 5.13 0.00
CA VAL A 92 -8.46 6.10 0.54
C VAL A 92 -9.77 6.11 -0.27
N LEU A 93 -9.68 6.16 -1.60
CA LEU A 93 -10.85 6.24 -2.48
C LEU A 93 -11.68 4.95 -2.43
N ILE A 94 -11.01 3.80 -2.40
CA ILE A 94 -11.66 2.50 -2.30
C ILE A 94 -12.24 2.33 -0.90
N ALA A 95 -11.51 2.69 0.15
CA ALA A 95 -12.04 2.64 1.52
C ALA A 95 -13.34 3.43 1.67
N GLN A 96 -13.39 4.67 1.16
CA GLN A 96 -14.62 5.47 1.16
C GLN A 96 -15.77 4.80 0.40
N SER A 97 -15.47 4.14 -0.73
CA SER A 97 -16.50 3.45 -1.51
C SER A 97 -17.02 2.20 -0.80
N LEU A 98 -16.13 1.45 -0.14
CA LEU A 98 -16.46 0.28 0.67
C LEU A 98 -17.20 0.63 1.96
N GLU A 99 -16.87 1.77 2.60
CA GLU A 99 -17.63 2.32 3.74
C GLU A 99 -19.08 2.65 3.36
N ASN A 100 -19.31 3.05 2.10
CA ASN A 100 -20.64 3.26 1.54
C ASN A 100 -21.34 1.95 1.10
N LEU A 101 -20.77 0.78 1.42
CA LEU A 101 -21.28 -0.55 1.05
C LEU A 101 -21.48 -0.71 -0.46
N GLN A 102 -20.57 -0.15 -1.26
CA GLN A 102 -20.58 -0.34 -2.71
C GLN A 102 -19.86 -1.65 -3.07
N ASP A 103 -20.59 -2.56 -3.70
CA ASP A 103 -20.05 -3.85 -4.18
C ASP A 103 -19.11 -3.69 -5.38
N ARG A 104 -19.20 -2.56 -6.08
CA ARG A 104 -18.38 -2.26 -7.26
C ARG A 104 -18.14 -0.78 -7.39
N GLY A 105 -16.95 -0.41 -7.85
CA GLY A 105 -16.63 0.98 -8.15
C GLY A 105 -15.38 1.09 -9.01
N ALA A 106 -15.14 2.32 -9.44
CA ALA A 106 -13.95 2.68 -10.18
C ALA A 106 -13.43 4.02 -9.66
N ALA A 107 -12.13 4.08 -9.44
CA ALA A 107 -11.40 5.28 -9.06
C ALA A 107 -10.39 5.62 -10.16
N GLN A 108 -10.16 6.91 -10.37
CA GLN A 108 -9.18 7.38 -11.33
C GLN A 108 -8.30 8.43 -10.68
N LEU A 109 -6.99 8.26 -10.80
CA LEU A 109 -5.98 9.19 -10.34
C LEU A 109 -5.08 9.58 -11.51
N VAL A 110 -4.58 10.81 -11.47
CA VAL A 110 -3.69 11.36 -12.49
C VAL A 110 -2.39 11.77 -11.81
N CYS A 111 -1.26 11.35 -12.38
CA CYS A 111 0.04 11.74 -11.87
C CYS A 111 0.31 13.21 -12.19
N ALA A 112 0.33 14.03 -11.12
CA ALA A 112 0.64 15.45 -11.18
C ALA A 112 2.15 15.75 -11.08
N GLU A 113 2.99 14.72 -10.97
CA GLU A 113 4.44 14.92 -10.85
C GLU A 113 5.08 15.47 -12.13
N ALA A 114 6.19 16.19 -11.96
CA ALA A 114 6.99 16.67 -13.06
C ALA A 114 7.62 15.49 -13.82
N SER A 115 7.52 15.52 -15.14
CA SER A 115 8.22 14.54 -15.97
C SER A 115 9.73 14.79 -15.95
N TYR A 116 10.51 13.72 -15.95
CA TYR A 116 11.98 13.79 -16.00
C TYR A 116 12.52 14.29 -17.35
N SER A 117 11.65 14.54 -18.34
CA SER A 117 12.01 14.95 -19.70
C SER A 117 12.71 16.32 -19.80
N GLY A 118 12.90 17.02 -18.69
CA GLY A 118 13.59 18.32 -18.64
C GLY A 118 12.82 19.46 -19.28
N ALA A 119 11.61 19.21 -19.79
CA ALA A 119 10.75 20.23 -20.35
C ALA A 119 10.09 21.04 -19.22
N PRO A 120 10.25 22.38 -19.19
CA PRO A 120 9.68 23.21 -18.14
C PRO A 120 8.15 23.11 -18.17
N GLY A 121 7.56 22.60 -17.08
CA GLY A 121 6.11 22.47 -16.91
C GLY A 121 5.47 21.20 -17.48
N ALA A 122 6.25 20.26 -18.01
CA ALA A 122 5.72 18.98 -18.48
C ALA A 122 5.43 18.07 -17.28
N VAL A 123 4.14 17.89 -16.94
CA VAL A 123 3.67 16.88 -15.99
C VAL A 123 3.66 15.50 -16.65
N CYS A 124 3.82 14.44 -15.85
CA CYS A 124 3.75 13.07 -16.35
C CYS A 124 2.39 12.80 -17.01
N GLY A 125 1.30 13.16 -16.35
CA GLY A 125 -0.05 13.05 -16.90
C GLY A 125 -0.52 11.61 -17.11
N CYS A 126 0.22 10.61 -16.63
CA CYS A 126 -0.25 9.23 -16.59
C CYS A 126 -1.53 9.14 -15.77
N ILE A 127 -2.43 8.28 -16.23
CA ILE A 127 -3.76 8.09 -15.68
C ILE A 127 -3.81 6.66 -15.16
N ALA A 128 -3.94 6.50 -13.86
CA ALA A 128 -4.18 5.20 -13.24
C ALA A 128 -5.68 5.07 -12.96
N LYS A 129 -6.28 4.00 -13.48
CA LYS A 129 -7.67 3.62 -13.24
C LYS A 129 -7.67 2.37 -12.39
N CYS A 130 -8.36 2.41 -11.27
CA CYS A 130 -8.51 1.30 -10.36
C CYS A 130 -9.98 0.90 -10.33
N GLU A 131 -10.30 -0.27 -10.86
CA GLU A 131 -11.62 -0.89 -10.76
C GLU A 131 -11.59 -1.88 -9.61
N PHE A 132 -12.64 -1.91 -8.79
CA PHE A 132 -12.74 -2.87 -7.72
C PHE A 132 -14.11 -3.54 -7.69
N VAL A 133 -14.11 -4.82 -7.31
CA VAL A 133 -15.29 -5.64 -7.10
C VAL A 133 -15.17 -6.27 -5.72
N ALA A 134 -16.09 -5.93 -4.84
CA ALA A 134 -16.15 -6.41 -3.48
C ALA A 134 -17.27 -7.44 -3.34
N GLU A 135 -16.95 -8.62 -2.84
CA GLU A 135 -17.95 -9.62 -2.51
C GLU A 135 -18.41 -9.42 -1.06
N VAL A 136 -19.63 -8.92 -0.89
CA VAL A 136 -20.26 -8.80 0.42
C VAL A 136 -20.82 -10.16 0.82
N ALA A 137 -20.53 -10.60 2.05
CA ALA A 137 -21.15 -11.81 2.57
C ALA A 137 -22.65 -11.53 2.81
N PRO A 138 -23.59 -12.36 2.30
CA PRO A 138 -24.99 -12.23 2.66
C PRO A 138 -25.13 -12.47 4.17
N SER A 139 -25.83 -11.55 4.83
CA SER A 139 -26.14 -11.57 6.27
C SER A 139 -27.03 -12.73 6.69
#